data_AF-A0A2N5SBR2-F1
#
_entry.id   AF-A0A2N5SBR2-F1
#
_cell.length_a   1.000
_cell.length_b   1.000
_cell.length_c   1.000
_cell.angle_alpha   90.00
_cell.angle_beta   90.00
_cell.angle_gamma   90.00
#
_symmetry.space_group_name_H-M   'P 1'
#
loop_
_entity.id
_entity.type
_entity.pdbx_description
1 polymer ?
#
loop_
_entity_poly.entity_id
_entity_poly.type
_entity_poly.pdbx_seq_one_letter_code
_entity_poly.pdbx_strand_id
1 'polypeptide(L)'
;MRRRAKGLHKVLNEYNQRVEEFVAEFPLRAHPRVIEYGDLMKLEPDDPFWNDDMFTNQNEPWAVDANTQKGIRHLAALNRGIEEKRRIGWEVRRAMRWAVDQHLKLRQIIDAFANPTDCPQLADILGHPILRSLTEAGRISAAKVIIHAAYMKVSNNQIIWNDFCNRLLCETASQTDDQELCTAWSNQMMSLCVPLSQIPGDIDSMEHEPNRTDANQRNLSPQQLGGHEEEEESDDENYRQELEQMVNQDMLDELANEAL
;
A
#
# COMPACT_ATOMS: atom_id res chain seq x y z
N MET A 1 -2.48 34.56 -16.60
CA MET A 1 -2.61 34.74 -18.07
C MET A 1 -1.32 34.55 -18.87
N ARG A 2 -0.27 35.40 -18.76
CA ARG A 2 0.94 35.29 -19.63
C ARG A 2 1.74 33.99 -19.48
N ARG A 3 1.76 33.37 -18.30
CA ARG A 3 2.47 32.10 -18.04
C ARG A 3 1.77 30.92 -18.73
N ARG A 4 0.44 30.82 -18.59
CA ARG A 4 -0.43 29.83 -19.25
C ARG A 4 -0.33 29.89 -20.78
N ALA A 5 -0.36 31.09 -21.37
CA ALA A 5 -0.22 31.26 -22.82
C ALA A 5 1.14 30.78 -23.36
N LYS A 6 2.23 30.96 -22.60
CA LYS A 6 3.57 30.48 -22.95
C LYS A 6 3.68 28.96 -22.84
N GLY A 7 3.13 28.36 -21.78
CA GLY A 7 3.08 26.91 -21.62
C GLY A 7 2.31 26.25 -22.76
N LEU A 8 1.15 26.80 -23.11
CA LEU A 8 0.34 26.29 -24.21
C LEU A 8 1.03 26.42 -25.57
N HIS A 9 1.75 27.51 -25.85
CA HIS A 9 2.59 27.60 -27.05
C HIS A 9 3.68 26.54 -27.11
N LYS A 10 4.33 26.23 -25.97
CA LYS A 10 5.37 25.18 -25.92
C LYS A 10 4.77 23.82 -26.30
N VAL A 11 3.68 23.43 -25.65
CA VAL A 11 3.00 22.15 -25.92
C VAL A 11 2.47 22.10 -27.35
N LEU A 12 1.92 23.20 -27.87
CA LEU A 12 1.42 23.27 -29.24
C LEU A 12 2.53 23.10 -30.29
N ASN A 13 3.69 23.71 -30.07
CA ASN A 13 4.84 23.56 -30.96
C ASN A 13 5.35 22.12 -30.96
N GLU A 14 5.39 21.49 -29.79
CA GLU A 14 5.78 20.08 -29.66
C GLU A 14 4.77 19.17 -30.37
N TYR A 15 3.47 19.38 -30.18
CA TYR A 15 2.42 18.68 -30.93
C TYR A 15 2.63 18.80 -32.44
N ASN A 16 2.79 20.03 -32.95
CA ASN A 16 2.97 20.27 -34.39
C ASN A 16 4.24 19.59 -34.93
N GLN A 17 5.33 19.61 -34.15
CA GLN A 17 6.55 18.89 -34.50
C GLN A 17 6.31 17.38 -34.63
N ARG A 18 5.64 16.77 -33.64
CA ARG A 18 5.31 15.33 -33.68
C ARG A 18 4.39 14.97 -34.85
N VAL A 19 3.44 15.84 -35.19
CA VAL A 19 2.57 15.66 -36.36
C VAL A 19 3.40 15.65 -37.64
N GLU A 20 4.32 16.60 -37.80
CA GLU A 20 5.19 16.69 -38.98
C GLU A 20 6.11 15.45 -39.11
N GLU A 21 6.70 15.01 -37.99
CA GLU A 21 7.52 13.79 -37.94
C GLU A 21 6.69 12.55 -38.33
N PHE A 22 5.47 12.42 -37.80
CA PHE A 22 4.57 11.31 -38.13
C PHE A 22 4.15 11.30 -39.59
N VAL A 23 3.82 12.47 -40.17
CA VAL A 23 3.47 12.61 -41.59
C VAL A 23 4.64 12.21 -42.49
N ALA A 24 5.86 12.57 -42.10
CA ALA A 24 7.06 12.22 -42.85
C ALA A 24 7.32 10.70 -42.84
N GLU A 25 7.09 10.03 -41.71
CA GLU A 25 7.32 8.59 -41.56
C GLU A 25 6.18 7.74 -42.15
N PHE A 26 4.92 8.19 -42.03
CA PHE A 26 3.72 7.45 -42.45
C PHE A 26 2.82 8.26 -43.39
N PRO A 27 3.29 8.64 -44.59
CA PRO A 27 2.57 9.58 -45.48
C PRO A 27 1.23 9.07 -46.00
N LEU A 28 0.96 7.76 -45.91
CA LEU A 28 -0.27 7.12 -46.36
C LEU A 28 -1.30 6.90 -45.23
N ARG A 29 -0.95 7.19 -43.97
CA ARG A 29 -1.88 7.06 -42.84
C ARG A 29 -2.66 8.36 -42.65
N ALA A 30 -3.87 8.23 -42.11
CA ALA A 30 -4.57 9.39 -41.56
C ALA A 30 -3.70 9.99 -40.44
N HIS A 31 -3.57 11.31 -40.45
CA HIS A 31 -2.69 12.02 -39.53
C HIS A 31 -3.37 13.28 -39.00
N PRO A 32 -3.00 13.73 -37.80
CA PRO A 32 -3.54 14.96 -37.24
C PRO A 32 -3.20 16.17 -38.12
N ARG A 33 -3.98 17.24 -37.98
CA ARG A 33 -3.65 18.53 -38.59
C ARG A 33 -2.73 19.33 -37.68
N VAL A 34 -1.77 20.03 -38.26
CA VAL A 34 -1.03 21.10 -37.59
C VAL A 34 -2.02 22.22 -37.25
N ILE A 35 -1.91 22.83 -36.08
CA ILE A 35 -2.81 23.92 -35.66
C ILE A 35 -2.04 25.08 -35.03
N GLU A 36 -2.44 26.30 -35.39
CA GLU A 36 -1.87 27.51 -34.82
C GLU A 36 -2.59 27.89 -33.52
N TYR A 37 -1.86 28.60 -32.64
CA TYR A 37 -2.36 28.97 -31.31
C TYR A 37 -3.68 29.75 -31.37
N GLY A 38 -3.81 30.67 -32.33
CA GLY A 38 -5.02 31.48 -32.48
C GLY A 38 -6.25 30.67 -32.88
N ASP A 39 -6.07 29.54 -33.55
CA ASP A 39 -7.16 28.69 -34.03
C ASP A 39 -7.49 27.58 -33.02
N LEU A 40 -6.48 27.09 -32.28
CA LEU A 40 -6.69 26.23 -31.11
C LEU A 40 -7.66 26.87 -30.11
N MET A 41 -7.49 28.17 -29.83
CA MET A 41 -8.34 28.90 -28.87
C MET A 41 -9.77 29.15 -29.36
N LYS A 42 -10.07 28.85 -30.62
CA LYS A 42 -11.41 28.99 -31.22
C LYS A 42 -12.10 27.65 -31.45
N LEU A 43 -11.44 26.53 -31.13
CA LEU A 43 -12.06 25.22 -31.27
C LEU A 43 -13.20 25.06 -30.29
N GLU A 44 -14.31 24.54 -30.78
CA GLU A 44 -15.42 24.15 -29.93
C GLU A 44 -15.04 22.88 -29.12
N PRO A 45 -15.64 22.67 -27.94
CA PRO A 45 -15.32 21.53 -27.08
C PRO A 45 -15.57 20.15 -27.72
N ASP A 46 -16.44 20.08 -28.72
CA ASP A 46 -16.79 18.87 -29.48
C ASP A 46 -15.97 18.72 -30.77
N ASP A 47 -15.00 19.60 -31.05
CA ASP A 47 -14.12 19.46 -32.21
C ASP A 47 -13.37 18.12 -32.17
N PRO A 48 -13.30 17.38 -33.29
CA PRO A 48 -12.55 16.13 -33.37
C PRO A 48 -11.08 16.22 -32.98
N PHE A 49 -10.48 17.42 -32.97
CA PHE A 49 -9.15 17.64 -32.41
C PHE A 49 -9.03 17.17 -30.95
N TRP A 50 -10.11 17.27 -30.17
CA TRP A 50 -10.15 16.84 -28.77
C TRP A 50 -10.41 15.33 -28.60
N ASN A 51 -10.69 14.61 -29.69
CA ASN A 51 -11.02 13.19 -29.67
C ASN A 51 -10.00 12.36 -30.47
N ASP A 52 -9.73 11.15 -30.01
CA ASP A 52 -8.75 10.25 -30.62
C ASP A 52 -9.31 9.46 -31.82
N ASP A 53 -10.47 9.88 -32.35
CA ASP A 53 -11.26 9.18 -33.36
C ASP A 53 -10.53 8.98 -34.70
N MET A 54 -9.44 9.70 -34.92
CA MET A 54 -8.62 9.60 -36.13
C MET A 54 -7.64 8.42 -36.09
N PHE A 55 -7.27 7.94 -34.90
CA PHE A 55 -6.44 6.73 -34.74
C PHE A 55 -7.29 5.50 -34.46
N THR A 56 -8.46 5.41 -35.11
CA THR A 56 -9.28 4.20 -35.05
C THR A 56 -8.58 3.06 -35.78
N ASN A 57 -7.81 2.29 -35.02
CA ASN A 57 -7.16 1.05 -35.40
C ASN A 57 -8.19 -0.09 -35.61
N GLN A 58 -9.34 0.22 -36.21
CA GLN A 58 -10.50 -0.66 -36.37
C GLN A 58 -10.19 -1.95 -37.14
N ASN A 59 -9.15 -1.93 -37.97
CA ASN A 59 -8.74 -3.07 -38.78
C ASN A 59 -7.53 -3.83 -38.21
N GLU A 60 -6.95 -3.37 -37.10
CA GLU A 60 -5.82 -4.06 -36.49
C GLU A 60 -6.25 -5.44 -35.96
N PRO A 61 -5.35 -6.44 -35.92
CA PRO A 61 -5.69 -7.79 -35.48
C PRO A 61 -6.31 -7.83 -34.08
N TRP A 62 -5.86 -6.98 -33.16
CA TRP A 62 -6.43 -6.90 -31.81
C TRP A 62 -7.83 -6.27 -31.77
N ALA A 63 -8.24 -5.53 -32.80
CA ALA A 63 -9.57 -4.93 -32.92
C ALA A 63 -10.58 -5.86 -33.61
N VAL A 64 -10.13 -6.72 -34.53
CA VAL A 64 -11.03 -7.56 -35.36
C VAL A 64 -10.92 -9.06 -35.06
N ASP A 65 -9.71 -9.59 -34.88
CA ASP A 65 -9.51 -11.03 -34.72
C ASP A 65 -9.93 -11.50 -33.32
N ALA A 66 -10.96 -12.35 -33.29
CA ALA A 66 -11.54 -12.86 -32.05
C ALA A 66 -10.54 -13.68 -31.22
N ASN A 67 -9.58 -14.35 -31.86
CA ASN A 67 -8.55 -15.11 -31.12
C ASN A 67 -7.53 -14.19 -30.48
N THR A 68 -7.07 -13.16 -31.19
CA THR A 68 -6.19 -12.11 -30.66
C THR A 68 -6.85 -11.39 -29.49
N GLN A 69 -8.12 -10.98 -29.62
CA GLN A 69 -8.88 -10.39 -28.51
C GLN A 69 -8.98 -11.32 -27.29
N LYS A 70 -9.29 -12.60 -27.50
CA LYS A 70 -9.34 -13.59 -26.41
C LYS A 70 -7.97 -13.75 -25.76
N GLY A 71 -6.90 -13.83 -26.55
CA GLY A 71 -5.52 -13.89 -26.07
C GLY A 71 -5.17 -12.71 -25.17
N ILE A 72 -5.48 -11.49 -25.60
CA ILE A 72 -5.27 -10.27 -24.81
C ILE A 72 -6.05 -10.34 -23.48
N ARG A 73 -7.33 -10.74 -23.52
CA ARG A 73 -8.13 -10.89 -22.29
C ARG A 73 -7.55 -11.93 -21.34
N HIS A 74 -7.10 -13.07 -21.86
CA HIS A 74 -6.49 -14.12 -21.05
C HIS A 74 -5.16 -13.68 -20.45
N LEU A 75 -4.31 -13.01 -21.23
CA LEU A 75 -3.04 -12.44 -20.74
C LEU A 75 -3.30 -11.39 -19.65
N ALA A 76 -4.26 -10.50 -19.85
CA ALA A 76 -4.65 -9.50 -18.85
C ALA A 76 -5.19 -10.17 -17.57
N ALA A 77 -5.99 -11.22 -17.69
CA ALA A 77 -6.47 -11.99 -16.54
C ALA A 77 -5.33 -12.70 -15.79
N LEU A 78 -4.37 -13.29 -16.51
CA LEU A 78 -3.16 -13.89 -15.93
C LEU A 78 -2.34 -12.84 -15.16
N ASN A 79 -2.05 -11.70 -15.78
CA ASN A 79 -1.28 -10.62 -15.15
C ASN A 79 -1.97 -10.09 -13.89
N ARG A 80 -3.30 -9.96 -13.92
CA ARG A 80 -4.09 -9.62 -12.73
C ARG A 80 -3.97 -10.70 -11.64
N GLY A 81 -3.99 -11.98 -12.00
CA GLY A 81 -3.80 -13.06 -11.04
C GLY A 81 -2.41 -13.07 -10.39
N ILE A 82 -1.37 -12.76 -11.17
CA ILE A 82 0.00 -12.61 -10.66
C ILE A 82 0.09 -11.43 -9.68
N GLU A 83 -0.48 -10.29 -10.06
CA GLU A 83 -0.51 -9.10 -9.20
C GLU A 83 -1.33 -9.34 -7.92
N GLU A 84 -2.47 -10.01 -8.01
CA GLU A 84 -3.30 -10.34 -6.85
C GLU A 84 -2.56 -11.27 -5.88
N LYS A 85 -1.85 -12.28 -6.39
CA LYS A 85 -0.99 -13.13 -5.56
C LYS A 85 0.06 -12.31 -4.80
N ARG A 86 0.67 -11.34 -5.47
CA ARG A 86 1.66 -10.43 -4.85
C ARG A 86 1.01 -9.57 -3.75
N ARG A 87 -0.16 -9.00 -4.01
CA ARG A 87 -0.93 -8.20 -3.04
C ARG A 87 -1.36 -9.00 -1.81
N ILE A 88 -1.82 -10.24 -2.00
CA ILE A 88 -2.14 -11.13 -0.87
C ILE A 88 -0.89 -11.34 0.01
N GLY A 89 0.28 -11.54 -0.60
CA GLY A 89 1.55 -11.64 0.13
C GLY A 89 1.87 -10.37 0.94
N TRP A 90 1.51 -9.20 0.43
CA TRP A 90 1.68 -7.91 1.12
C TRP A 90 0.73 -7.77 2.30
N GLU A 91 -0.55 -8.07 2.11
CA GLU A 91 -1.56 -7.96 3.16
C GLU A 91 -1.31 -8.96 4.30
N VAL A 92 -0.84 -10.18 4.00
CA VAL A 92 -0.47 -11.16 5.03
C VAL A 92 0.64 -10.62 5.94
N ARG A 93 1.71 -10.06 5.36
CA ARG A 93 2.79 -9.46 6.15
C ARG A 93 2.32 -8.25 6.94
N ARG A 94 1.44 -7.43 6.37
CA ARG A 94 0.83 -6.29 7.10
C ARG A 94 -0.01 -6.78 8.27
N ALA A 95 -0.84 -7.80 8.09
CA ALA A 95 -1.66 -8.39 9.14
C ALA A 95 -0.80 -9.02 10.24
N MET A 96 0.29 -9.71 9.88
CA MET A 96 1.25 -10.24 10.84
C MET A 96 1.96 -9.14 11.62
N ARG A 97 2.47 -8.09 10.96
CA ARG A 97 3.08 -6.94 11.63
C ARG A 97 2.12 -6.28 12.59
N TRP A 98 0.87 -6.07 12.17
CA TRP A 98 -0.19 -5.55 13.04
C TRP A 98 -0.36 -6.44 14.27
N ALA A 99 -0.53 -7.75 14.10
CA ALA A 99 -0.73 -8.66 15.23
C ALA A 99 0.48 -8.68 16.19
N VAL A 100 1.70 -8.68 15.65
CA VAL A 100 2.94 -8.64 16.43
C VAL A 100 3.04 -7.35 17.25
N ASP A 101 2.79 -6.20 16.64
CA ASP A 101 2.82 -4.90 17.30
C ASP A 101 1.70 -4.78 18.36
N GLN A 102 0.49 -5.24 18.05
CA GLN A 102 -0.61 -5.23 19.02
C GLN A 102 -0.34 -6.15 20.22
N HIS A 103 0.19 -7.35 19.98
CA HIS A 103 0.59 -8.26 21.04
C HIS A 103 1.63 -7.60 21.95
N LEU A 104 2.66 -6.97 21.38
CA LEU A 104 3.71 -6.29 22.14
C LEU A 104 3.16 -5.13 22.99
N LYS A 105 2.30 -4.29 22.41
CA LYS A 105 1.66 -3.17 23.12
C LYS A 105 0.81 -3.64 24.29
N LEU A 106 -0.02 -4.66 24.07
CA LEU A 106 -0.85 -5.24 25.12
C LEU A 106 0.00 -5.90 26.21
N ARG A 107 1.10 -6.56 25.83
CA ARG A 107 2.04 -7.15 26.77
C ARG A 107 2.71 -6.10 27.66
N GLN A 108 3.15 -4.98 27.09
CA GLN A 108 3.71 -3.87 27.86
C GLN A 108 2.72 -3.31 28.90
N ILE A 109 1.44 -3.21 28.54
CA ILE A 109 0.39 -2.78 29.47
C ILE A 109 0.17 -3.83 30.57
N ILE A 110 0.18 -5.13 30.24
CA ILE A 110 0.10 -6.23 31.20
C ILE A 110 1.25 -6.16 32.20
N ASP A 111 2.48 -6.03 31.70
CA ASP A 111 3.68 -5.96 32.53
C ASP A 111 3.65 -4.72 33.45
N ALA A 112 3.09 -3.60 32.98
CA ALA A 112 2.93 -2.37 33.75
C ALA A 112 1.92 -2.48 34.92
N PHE A 113 0.98 -3.43 34.87
CA PHE A 113 0.12 -3.72 36.03
C PHE A 113 0.89 -4.42 37.16
N ALA A 114 1.89 -5.23 36.84
CA ALA A 114 2.71 -5.97 37.80
C ALA A 114 3.87 -5.12 38.33
N ASN A 115 4.51 -4.36 37.44
CA ASN A 115 5.63 -3.47 37.76
C ASN A 115 5.24 -2.05 37.38
N PRO A 116 4.93 -1.15 38.35
CA PRO A 116 4.52 0.22 38.07
C PRO A 116 5.69 0.99 37.42
N THR A 117 5.75 0.86 36.11
CA THR A 117 6.66 1.54 35.21
C THR A 117 5.84 2.60 34.48
N ASP A 118 6.45 3.69 34.04
CA ASP A 118 5.75 4.72 33.27
C ASP A 118 5.26 4.14 31.93
N CYS A 119 4.02 3.66 31.93
CA CYS A 119 3.30 3.19 30.75
C CYS A 119 2.20 4.21 30.41
N PRO A 120 2.43 5.10 29.41
CA PRO A 120 1.45 6.13 29.06
C PRO A 120 0.11 5.52 28.60
N GLN A 121 0.15 4.38 27.91
CA GLN A 121 -1.06 3.69 27.45
C GLN A 121 -1.93 3.21 28.62
N LEU A 122 -1.32 2.73 29.71
CA LEU A 122 -2.05 2.35 30.92
C LEU A 122 -2.66 3.57 31.60
N ALA A 123 -1.94 4.69 31.66
CA ALA A 123 -2.45 5.95 32.20
C ALA A 123 -3.68 6.45 31.41
N ASP A 124 -3.64 6.36 30.07
CA ASP A 124 -4.76 6.73 29.20
C ASP A 124 -6.00 5.86 29.47
N ILE A 125 -5.81 4.54 29.63
CA ILE A 125 -6.90 3.61 29.94
C ILE A 125 -7.52 3.92 31.31
N LEU A 126 -6.70 4.10 32.35
CA LEU A 126 -7.17 4.40 33.70
C LEU A 126 -7.80 5.79 33.82
N GLY A 127 -7.43 6.71 32.92
CA GLY A 127 -8.02 8.05 32.76
C GLY A 127 -9.30 8.07 31.92
N HIS A 128 -9.69 6.95 31.30
CA HIS A 128 -10.80 6.92 30.35
C HIS A 128 -12.14 7.31 31.03
N PRO A 129 -12.99 8.16 30.39
CA PRO A 129 -14.22 8.67 31.00
C PRO A 129 -15.18 7.59 31.52
N ILE A 130 -15.22 6.43 30.84
CA ILE A 130 -16.07 5.29 31.22
C ILE A 130 -15.68 4.69 32.59
N LEU A 131 -14.40 4.75 32.96
CA LEU A 131 -13.90 4.19 34.23
C LEU A 131 -13.91 5.22 35.36
N ARG A 132 -14.16 6.50 35.08
CA ARG A 132 -14.04 7.62 36.03
C ARG A 132 -15.00 7.52 37.23
N SER A 133 -16.13 6.83 37.07
CA SER A 133 -17.09 6.61 38.15
C SER A 133 -16.67 5.52 39.15
N LEU A 134 -15.62 4.76 38.85
CA LEU A 134 -15.12 3.67 39.69
C LEU A 134 -14.05 4.16 40.67
N THR A 135 -13.89 3.43 41.78
CA THR A 135 -12.75 3.60 42.69
C THR A 135 -11.44 3.27 41.98
N GLU A 136 -10.30 3.69 42.51
CA GLU A 136 -8.98 3.35 41.95
C GLU A 136 -8.78 1.85 41.75
N ALA A 137 -9.08 1.03 42.77
CA ALA A 137 -9.06 -0.42 42.66
C ALA A 137 -10.03 -0.94 41.59
N GLY A 138 -11.25 -0.38 41.51
CA GLY A 138 -12.24 -0.74 40.50
C GLY A 138 -11.79 -0.40 39.07
N ARG A 139 -11.09 0.73 38.87
CA ARG A 139 -10.51 1.12 37.58
C ARG A 139 -9.44 0.14 37.14
N ILE A 140 -8.54 -0.25 38.04
CA ILE A 140 -7.49 -1.23 37.77
C ILE A 140 -8.11 -2.58 37.40
N SER A 141 -9.07 -3.09 38.18
CA SER A 141 -9.73 -4.37 37.87
C SER A 141 -10.47 -4.32 36.52
N ALA A 142 -11.19 -3.25 36.22
CA ALA A 142 -11.87 -3.10 34.94
C ALA A 142 -10.87 -3.02 33.77
N ALA A 143 -9.77 -2.29 33.94
CA ALA A 143 -8.71 -2.21 32.94
C ALA A 143 -8.03 -3.57 32.71
N LYS A 144 -7.73 -4.34 33.77
CA LYS A 144 -7.22 -5.71 33.65
C LYS A 144 -8.16 -6.59 32.82
N VAL A 145 -9.47 -6.52 33.04
CA VAL A 145 -10.46 -7.29 32.26
C VAL A 145 -10.47 -6.89 30.78
N ILE A 146 -10.43 -5.58 30.48
CA ILE A 146 -10.42 -5.08 29.10
C ILE A 146 -9.16 -5.53 28.36
N ILE A 147 -7.99 -5.37 29.00
CA ILE A 147 -6.70 -5.72 28.42
C ILE A 147 -6.56 -7.23 28.25
N HIS A 148 -6.98 -8.01 29.24
CA HIS A 148 -7.04 -9.46 29.14
C HIS A 148 -7.87 -9.91 27.92
N ALA A 149 -9.09 -9.38 27.77
CA ALA A 149 -9.96 -9.72 26.65
C ALA A 149 -9.35 -9.32 25.29
N ALA A 150 -8.72 -8.14 25.20
CA ALA A 150 -8.04 -7.69 23.99
C ALA A 150 -6.84 -8.57 23.64
N TYR A 151 -6.02 -8.93 24.63
CA TYR A 151 -4.86 -9.81 24.47
C TYR A 151 -5.28 -11.19 24.00
N MET A 152 -6.30 -11.79 24.66
CA MET A 152 -6.87 -13.06 24.23
C MET A 152 -7.32 -13.04 22.77
N LYS A 153 -7.97 -11.96 22.34
CA LYS A 153 -8.42 -11.82 20.95
C LYS A 153 -7.26 -11.80 19.96
N VAL A 154 -6.21 -11.02 20.24
CA VAL A 154 -5.02 -10.95 19.37
C VAL A 154 -4.31 -12.30 19.33
N SER A 155 -4.07 -12.92 20.48
CA SER A 155 -3.42 -14.22 20.60
C SER A 155 -4.19 -15.32 19.87
N ASN A 156 -5.51 -15.37 20.02
CA ASN A 156 -6.35 -16.32 19.29
C ASN A 156 -6.28 -16.13 17.77
N ASN A 157 -6.29 -14.88 17.29
CA ASN A 157 -6.10 -14.60 15.87
C ASN A 157 -4.73 -15.11 15.39
N GLN A 158 -3.65 -14.86 16.15
CA GLN A 158 -2.32 -15.35 15.78
C GLN A 158 -2.28 -16.88 15.69
N ILE A 159 -2.88 -17.60 16.64
CA ILE A 159 -2.96 -19.07 16.62
C ILE A 159 -3.72 -19.57 15.38
N ILE A 160 -4.89 -18.99 15.08
CA ILE A 160 -5.71 -19.39 13.93
C ILE A 160 -4.99 -19.10 12.61
N TRP A 161 -4.27 -17.98 12.53
CA TRP A 161 -3.62 -17.53 11.30
C TRP A 161 -2.25 -18.17 11.08
N ASN A 162 -1.62 -18.74 12.10
CA ASN A 162 -0.22 -19.19 12.07
C ASN A 162 0.13 -20.03 10.83
N ASP A 163 -0.60 -21.12 10.60
CA ASP A 163 -0.30 -22.04 9.48
C ASP A 163 -0.50 -21.37 8.12
N PHE A 164 -1.54 -20.54 8.00
CA PHE A 164 -1.87 -19.84 6.77
C PHE A 164 -0.85 -18.73 6.45
N CYS A 165 -0.51 -17.92 7.45
CA CYS A 165 0.47 -16.85 7.34
C CYS A 165 1.85 -17.39 6.96
N ASN A 166 2.32 -18.43 7.65
CA ASN A 166 3.62 -19.06 7.35
C ASN A 166 3.63 -19.64 5.93
N ARG A 167 2.56 -20.31 5.51
CA ARG A 167 2.46 -20.85 4.15
C ARG A 167 2.51 -19.75 3.09
N LEU A 168 1.70 -18.70 3.23
CA LEU A 168 1.66 -17.62 2.24
C LEU A 168 2.94 -16.79 2.21
N LEU A 169 3.65 -16.65 3.33
CA LEU A 169 4.99 -16.07 3.35
C LEU A 169 5.95 -16.85 2.45
N CYS A 170 5.93 -18.18 2.52
CA CYS A 170 6.78 -19.04 1.68
C CYS A 170 6.35 -19.10 0.20
N GLU A 171 5.04 -18.96 -0.07
CA GLU A 171 4.50 -19.07 -1.44
C GLU A 171 4.52 -17.76 -2.24
N THR A 172 4.78 -16.63 -1.58
CA THR A 172 4.83 -15.30 -2.19
C THR A 172 6.27 -14.76 -2.21
N ALA A 173 6.54 -13.80 -3.09
CA ALA A 173 7.87 -13.20 -3.19
C ALA A 173 8.32 -12.62 -1.84
N SER A 174 9.57 -12.89 -1.48
CA SER A 174 10.19 -12.39 -0.25
C SER A 174 10.26 -10.86 -0.24
N GLN A 175 10.18 -10.27 0.95
CA GLN A 175 10.30 -8.83 1.16
C GLN A 175 11.41 -8.50 2.15
N THR A 176 11.85 -7.25 2.10
CA THR A 176 12.68 -6.65 3.13
C THR A 176 11.96 -6.78 4.48
N ASP A 177 12.70 -7.23 5.50
CA ASP A 177 12.25 -7.47 6.88
C ASP A 177 11.44 -8.75 7.15
N ASP A 178 11.28 -9.64 6.17
CA ASP A 178 10.57 -10.92 6.40
C ASP A 178 11.22 -11.75 7.51
N GLN A 179 12.55 -11.74 7.61
CA GLN A 179 13.26 -12.48 8.64
C GLN A 179 12.95 -11.96 10.05
N GLU A 180 12.92 -10.64 10.22
CA GLU A 180 12.61 -10.01 11.51
C GLU A 180 11.16 -10.28 11.90
N LEU A 181 10.23 -10.14 10.94
CA LEU A 181 8.82 -10.42 11.14
C LEU A 181 8.58 -11.89 11.54
N CYS A 182 9.17 -12.84 10.81
CA CYS A 182 9.09 -14.27 11.11
C CYS A 182 9.66 -14.60 12.49
N THR A 183 10.77 -13.96 12.87
CA THR A 183 11.40 -14.16 14.17
C THR A 183 10.50 -13.63 15.29
N ALA A 184 9.99 -12.40 15.16
CA ALA A 184 9.08 -11.81 16.13
C ALA A 184 7.78 -12.61 16.27
N TRP A 185 7.19 -13.02 15.14
CA TRP A 185 6.01 -13.87 15.10
C TRP A 185 6.25 -15.22 15.81
N SER A 186 7.35 -15.90 15.49
CA SER A 186 7.69 -17.20 16.08
C SER A 186 7.92 -17.10 17.60
N ASN A 187 8.59 -16.04 18.05
CA ASN A 187 8.80 -15.81 19.49
C ASN A 187 7.46 -15.62 20.23
N GLN A 188 6.53 -14.86 19.66
CA GLN A 188 5.19 -14.71 20.22
C GLN A 188 4.36 -16.00 20.14
N MET A 189 4.54 -16.81 19.09
CA MET A 189 3.87 -18.12 19.03
C MET A 189 4.39 -19.10 20.08
N MET A 190 5.70 -19.05 20.36
CA MET A 190 6.28 -19.83 21.45
C MET A 190 5.71 -19.43 22.81
N SER A 191 5.44 -18.14 23.03
CA SER A 191 4.83 -17.71 24.30
C SER A 191 3.39 -18.14 24.47
N LEU A 192 2.67 -18.27 23.35
CA LEU A 192 1.29 -18.73 23.31
C LEU A 192 1.14 -20.27 23.36
N CYS A 193 2.25 -21.02 23.41
CA CYS A 193 2.22 -22.47 23.67
C CYS A 193 1.71 -22.81 25.08
N VAL A 194 1.80 -21.89 26.03
CA VAL A 194 1.23 -22.05 27.36
C VAL A 194 -0.23 -21.57 27.33
N PRO A 195 -1.22 -22.38 27.80
CA PRO A 195 -2.62 -21.97 27.79
C PRO A 195 -2.82 -20.68 28.58
N LEU A 196 -3.37 -19.66 27.93
CA LEU A 196 -3.73 -18.41 28.58
C LEU A 196 -4.90 -18.62 29.54
N SER A 197 -4.88 -17.93 30.69
CA SER A 197 -5.97 -17.99 31.65
C SER A 197 -7.29 -17.54 31.03
N GLN A 198 -8.34 -18.34 31.25
CA GLN A 198 -9.69 -18.04 30.78
C GLN A 198 -10.49 -17.20 31.79
N ILE A 199 -9.89 -16.88 32.94
CA ILE A 199 -10.52 -16.06 33.97
C ILE A 199 -10.38 -14.57 33.54
N PRO A 200 -11.49 -13.83 33.39
CA PRO A 200 -11.41 -12.43 32.97
C PRO A 200 -10.57 -11.58 33.92
N GLY A 201 -9.57 -10.89 33.37
CA GLY A 201 -8.67 -10.02 34.13
C GLY A 201 -7.55 -10.73 34.90
N ASP A 202 -7.45 -12.06 34.80
CA ASP A 202 -6.31 -12.83 35.29
C ASP A 202 -5.12 -12.68 34.33
N ILE A 203 -4.36 -11.61 34.57
CA ILE A 203 -3.14 -11.29 33.82
C ILE A 203 -1.87 -11.73 34.56
N ASP A 204 -1.96 -12.03 35.85
CA ASP A 204 -0.82 -12.40 36.69
C ASP A 204 -0.31 -13.80 36.29
N SER A 205 -1.21 -14.67 35.80
CA SER A 205 -0.85 -15.97 35.20
C SER A 205 -0.12 -15.85 33.86
N MET A 206 -0.10 -14.67 33.23
CA MET A 206 0.56 -14.45 31.93
C MET A 206 2.04 -14.10 32.08
N GLU A 207 2.55 -13.89 33.31
CA GLU A 207 3.89 -13.39 33.61
C GLU A 207 5.04 -14.36 33.27
N HIS A 208 4.78 -15.67 33.11
CA HIS A 208 5.82 -16.68 32.94
C HIS A 208 6.16 -16.97 31.48
N GLU A 209 6.87 -16.04 30.84
CA GLU A 209 7.73 -16.37 29.72
C GLU A 209 9.08 -16.89 30.25
N PRO A 210 9.52 -18.12 29.94
CA PRO A 210 10.86 -18.56 30.28
C PRO A 210 11.86 -17.77 29.44
N ASN A 211 12.52 -16.81 30.10
CA ASN A 211 13.66 -16.07 29.57
C ASN A 211 14.67 -17.05 28.93
N ARG A 212 14.74 -17.09 27.60
CA ARG A 212 15.72 -17.88 26.85
C ARG A 212 16.30 -17.06 25.72
N THR A 213 17.14 -16.10 26.10
CA THR A 213 18.41 -15.89 25.40
C THR A 213 19.08 -17.26 25.21
N ASP A 214 19.61 -17.50 24.01
CA ASP A 214 20.38 -18.69 23.61
C ASP A 214 19.60 -19.95 23.21
N ALA A 215 19.07 -19.99 21.98
CA ALA A 215 19.22 -21.15 21.08
C ALA A 215 18.58 -20.90 19.71
N ASN A 216 19.43 -20.65 18.71
CA ASN A 216 19.38 -21.20 17.33
C ASN A 216 19.81 -20.17 16.28
N GLN A 217 21.11 -19.85 16.29
CA GLN A 217 21.81 -19.67 15.02
C GLN A 217 21.86 -21.03 14.32
N ARG A 218 20.89 -21.29 13.44
CA ARG A 218 21.08 -22.26 12.36
C ARG A 218 21.08 -21.51 11.05
N ASN A 219 22.32 -21.33 10.58
CA ASN A 219 22.70 -20.88 9.25
C ASN A 219 21.79 -21.45 8.16
N LEU A 220 21.21 -20.56 7.37
CA LEU A 220 20.83 -20.85 5.99
C LEU A 220 21.40 -19.71 5.13
N SER A 221 22.50 -20.00 4.45
CA SER A 221 23.11 -19.11 3.47
C SER A 221 22.20 -18.99 2.24
N PRO A 222 21.90 -17.78 1.75
CA PRO A 222 21.35 -17.61 0.41
C PRO A 222 22.48 -17.63 -0.62
N GLN A 223 22.43 -18.61 -1.51
CA GLN A 223 23.18 -18.63 -2.76
C GLN A 223 22.77 -17.41 -3.60
N GLN A 224 23.74 -16.53 -3.86
CA GLN A 224 23.61 -15.44 -4.81
C GLN A 224 23.49 -15.98 -6.22
N LEU A 225 22.38 -15.70 -6.90
CA LEU A 225 22.26 -15.77 -8.35
C LEU A 225 21.46 -14.57 -8.84
N GLY A 226 22.17 -13.64 -9.48
CA GLY A 226 21.80 -13.11 -10.79
C GLY A 226 20.80 -11.96 -10.84
N GLY A 227 21.35 -10.76 -11.05
CA GLY A 227 20.93 -9.84 -12.11
C GLY A 227 19.57 -9.17 -11.95
N HIS A 228 19.58 -7.93 -11.45
CA HIS A 228 18.56 -6.96 -11.82
C HIS A 228 19.22 -5.89 -12.69
N GLU A 229 18.76 -5.86 -13.93
CA GLU A 229 18.93 -4.78 -14.89
C GLU A 229 18.22 -3.54 -14.31
N GLU A 230 18.93 -2.41 -14.32
CA GLU A 230 18.36 -1.11 -14.03
C GLU A 230 17.42 -0.77 -15.19
N GLU A 231 16.11 -0.82 -14.95
CA GLU A 231 15.13 -0.25 -15.86
C GLU A 231 15.30 1.27 -15.82
N GLU A 232 15.74 1.85 -16.93
CA GLU A 232 15.74 3.29 -17.15
C GLU A 232 14.31 3.82 -16.93
N GLU A 233 14.12 4.62 -15.89
CA GLU A 233 12.92 5.44 -15.70
C GLU A 233 12.71 6.26 -16.97
N SER A 234 11.66 5.92 -17.73
CA SER A 234 11.23 6.64 -18.91
C SER A 234 10.98 8.11 -18.58
N ASP A 235 11.63 9.01 -19.33
CA ASP A 235 11.52 10.48 -19.30
C ASP A 235 10.06 11.00 -19.30
N ASP A 236 9.12 10.14 -19.71
CA ASP A 236 7.68 10.39 -19.80
C ASP A 236 6.97 10.50 -18.43
N GLU A 237 7.46 9.79 -17.40
CA GLU A 237 6.81 9.80 -16.08
C GLU A 237 7.09 11.11 -15.33
N ASN A 238 8.30 11.65 -15.49
CA ASN A 238 8.71 12.95 -14.94
C ASN A 238 7.96 14.10 -15.62
N TYR A 239 7.73 14.02 -16.93
CA TYR A 239 6.96 15.01 -17.70
C TYR A 239 5.48 15.08 -17.28
N ARG A 240 4.85 13.91 -17.05
CA ARG A 240 3.49 13.83 -16.53
C ARG A 240 3.38 14.46 -15.14
N GLN A 241 4.37 14.21 -14.28
CA GLN A 241 4.43 14.81 -12.95
C GLN A 241 4.56 16.33 -13.00
N GLU A 242 5.35 16.89 -13.92
CA GLU A 242 5.47 18.35 -14.11
C GLU A 242 4.15 18.99 -14.59
N LEU A 243 3.42 18.35 -15.49
CA LEU A 243 2.12 18.83 -15.97
C LEU A 243 1.05 18.76 -14.88
N GLU A 244 0.99 17.66 -14.12
CA GLU A 244 0.06 17.51 -13.00
C GLU A 244 0.34 18.54 -11.90
N GLN A 245 1.61 18.80 -11.59
CA GLN A 245 1.98 19.83 -10.62
C GLN A 245 1.57 21.24 -11.09
N MET A 246 1.68 21.53 -12.38
CA MET A 246 1.27 22.83 -12.93
C MET A 246 -0.24 23.03 -12.88
N VAL A 247 -1.03 21.98 -13.14
CA VAL A 247 -2.50 22.03 -13.08
C VAL A 247 -3.00 22.08 -11.63
N ASN A 248 -2.39 21.31 -10.71
CA ASN A 248 -2.79 21.27 -9.31
C ASN A 248 -2.47 22.57 -8.57
N GLN A 249 -1.34 23.20 -8.86
CA GLN A 249 -0.99 24.50 -8.30
C GLN A 249 -1.96 25.60 -8.77
N ASP A 250 -2.39 25.54 -10.03
CA ASP A 250 -3.34 26.49 -10.60
C ASP A 250 -4.77 26.33 -10.03
N MET A 251 -5.22 25.10 -9.73
CA MET A 251 -6.50 24.88 -9.02
C MET A 251 -6.49 25.45 -7.60
N LEU A 252 -5.37 25.30 -6.88
CA LEU A 252 -5.23 25.82 -5.52
C LEU A 252 -5.21 27.35 -5.49
N ASP A 253 -4.58 27.98 -6.49
CA ASP A 253 -4.52 29.44 -6.62
C ASP A 253 -5.88 30.04 -7.04
N GLU A 254 -6.70 29.32 -7.82
CA GLU A 254 -8.07 29.73 -8.16
C GLU A 254 -9.02 29.60 -6.96
N LEU A 255 -8.95 28.48 -6.21
CA LEU A 255 -9.72 28.29 -4.97
C LEU A 255 -9.37 29.32 -3.89
N ALA A 256 -8.10 29.75 -3.81
CA ALA A 256 -7.67 30.78 -2.86
C ALA A 256 -8.16 32.18 -3.22
N ASN A 257 -8.42 32.46 -4.50
CA ASN A 257 -8.90 33.75 -4.99
C ASN A 257 -10.43 33.85 -5.05
N GLU A 258 -11.16 32.74 -4.96
CA GLU A 258 -12.63 32.71 -4.84
C GLU A 258 -13.13 32.82 -3.38
N ALA A 259 -12.23 32.76 -2.39
CA ALA A 259 -12.55 32.86 -0.96
C ALA A 259 -12.45 34.30 -0.38
N LEU A 260 -12.40 35.33 -1.24
CA LEU A 260 -12.45 36.76 -0.89
C LEU A 260 -13.56 37.47 -1.67
#